data_AF-A0A0B6F6K3-F1
#
_entry.id   AF-A0A0B6F6K3-F1
#
_cell.length_a   1.000
_cell.length_b   1.000
_cell.length_c   1.000
_cell.angle_alpha   90.00
_cell.angle_beta   90.00
_cell.angle_gamma   90.00
#
_symmetry.space_group_name_H-M   'P 1'
#
loop_
_entity.id
_entity.type
_entity.pdbx_description
1 polymer ?
#
loop_
_entity_poly.entity_id
_entity_poly.type
_entity_poly.pdbx_seq_one_letter_code
_entity_poly.pdbx_strand_id
1 'polypeptide(L)'
;MNLARNVRIVVENPYFTVTRFVATPAELTVGEMIIIVHAALGLEPSSPGQLMVREDAEPIDIFPIIDSDFYDSFGEDVHYHPSEGDWCITISIADTSRVVMGLPALISGEGPDLVTELGSPQAMFSVMLDVQASMAYMGVPPQDMERIFRLFPNYTLDQINQRLTTCYHPAIAQRLATMGTEAANLEGGTQSSLSSGLPFDPFSPHPWDDFSDDVDDLGFPTELLEQWREEVYEAYPELSPDFTLPELSEDTVHMIGQRVREYLDVIRDFPRLTGAGFLKQAAVQRLKDWLPKPNAHETVKREDYHQTLLNLREFFLSLDWVTCTTSTIRVTELGERAARDPDFATQLILGAIPYSYSPPSGAPQLGLDLVHLLRGDIPTQLDWDPILIISRDLFFALGILTHDTHLATIKPGHEGFVAAVLASLRDDLNQELD
;
A
#
# COMPACT_ATOMS: atom_id res chain seq x y z
N MET A 1 13.71 -14.89 13.42
CA MET A 1 13.73 -13.77 14.38
C MET A 1 13.36 -12.55 13.59
N ASN A 2 12.26 -11.91 13.97
CA ASN A 2 11.78 -10.70 13.32
C ASN A 2 12.57 -9.52 13.87
N LEU A 3 12.97 -8.60 13.00
CA LEU A 3 13.49 -7.31 13.44
C LEU A 3 12.30 -6.52 14.00
N ALA A 4 12.43 -6.08 15.24
CA ALA A 4 11.42 -5.30 15.91
C ALA A 4 12.02 -3.99 16.40
N ARG A 5 11.21 -2.94 16.45
CA ARG A 5 11.50 -1.76 17.26
C ARG A 5 10.72 -1.89 18.55
N ASN A 6 11.35 -1.56 19.66
CA ASN A 6 10.65 -1.55 20.92
C ASN A 6 10.07 -0.16 21.13
N VAL A 7 8.81 -0.10 21.53
CA VAL A 7 8.12 1.15 21.77
C VAL A 7 7.57 1.12 23.19
N ARG A 8 7.78 2.22 23.91
CA ARG A 8 7.19 2.45 25.22
C ARG A 8 6.01 3.38 25.04
N ILE A 9 4.84 2.92 25.43
CA ILE A 9 3.57 3.65 25.37
C ILE A 9 3.20 4.01 26.81
N VAL A 10 3.04 5.28 27.12
CA VAL A 10 2.77 5.79 28.47
C VAL A 10 1.57 6.72 28.43
N VAL A 11 0.61 6.54 29.33
CA VAL A 11 -0.49 7.50 29.49
C VAL A 11 -0.06 8.58 30.48
N GLU A 12 0.05 9.82 30.02
CA GLU A 12 0.47 10.94 30.85
C GLU A 12 -0.67 11.38 31.77
N ASN A 13 -0.48 11.16 33.07
CA ASN A 13 -1.41 11.64 34.09
C ASN A 13 -0.74 11.61 35.48
N PRO A 14 -1.20 12.41 36.45
CA PRO A 14 -0.65 12.43 37.81
C PRO A 14 -1.27 11.38 38.76
N TYR A 15 -2.26 10.60 38.31
CA TYR A 15 -3.13 9.82 39.17
C TYR A 15 -2.70 8.35 39.30
N PHE A 16 -2.25 7.75 38.20
CA PHE A 16 -1.84 6.35 38.14
C PHE A 16 -0.86 6.12 36.99
N THR A 17 -0.06 5.06 37.10
CA THR A 17 0.88 4.66 36.04
C THR A 17 0.21 3.69 35.09
N VAL A 18 0.12 4.03 33.80
CA VAL A 18 -0.19 3.08 32.72
C VAL A 18 0.97 3.10 31.74
N THR A 19 1.60 1.96 31.55
CA THR A 19 2.71 1.80 30.61
C THR A 19 2.60 0.45 29.90
N ARG A 20 2.92 0.44 28.60
CA ARG A 20 3.05 -0.76 27.78
C ARG A 20 4.40 -0.71 27.08
N PHE A 21 5.13 -1.82 27.11
CA PHE A 21 6.35 -2.00 26.35
C PHE A 21 6.08 -3.04 25.29
N VAL A 22 6.08 -2.61 24.03
CA VAL A 22 5.61 -3.40 22.89
C VAL A 22 6.74 -3.52 21.88
N ALA A 23 7.00 -4.74 21.44
CA ALA A 23 7.79 -5.00 20.24
C ALA A 23 6.87 -4.84 19.03
N THR A 24 7.17 -3.90 18.15
CA THR A 24 6.41 -3.63 16.94
C THR A 24 7.22 -4.04 15.71
N PRO A 25 6.58 -4.21 14.54
CA PRO A 25 7.30 -4.30 13.27
C PRO A 25 8.35 -3.19 13.14
N ALA A 26 9.51 -3.49 12.54
CA ALA A 26 10.57 -2.49 12.34
C ALA A 26 10.19 -1.39 11.34
N GLU A 27 9.13 -1.65 10.58
CA GLU A 27 8.54 -0.84 9.51
C GLU A 27 7.03 -0.92 9.73
N LEU A 28 6.37 0.22 9.93
CA LEU A 28 4.92 0.34 10.11
C LEU A 28 4.46 1.76 9.81
N THR A 29 3.21 1.92 9.39
CA THR A 29 2.60 3.23 9.12
C THR A 29 2.15 3.94 10.40
N VAL A 30 1.92 5.25 10.34
CA VAL A 30 1.35 6.01 11.47
C VAL A 30 0.02 5.38 11.90
N GLY A 31 -0.85 5.02 10.97
CA GLY A 31 -2.13 4.36 11.26
C GLY A 31 -1.95 3.04 12.01
N GLU A 32 -1.03 2.18 11.57
CA GLU A 32 -0.71 0.93 12.26
C GLU A 32 -0.18 1.17 13.68
N MET A 33 0.64 2.20 13.90
CA MET A 33 1.10 2.56 15.24
C MET A 33 -0.07 2.93 16.15
N ILE A 34 -0.99 3.76 15.68
CA ILE A 34 -2.15 4.18 16.47
C ILE A 34 -3.04 2.99 16.84
N ILE A 35 -3.29 2.08 15.89
CA ILE A 35 -4.03 0.84 16.16
C ILE A 35 -3.32 0.00 17.23
N ILE A 36 -1.99 -0.13 17.15
CA ILE A 36 -1.18 -0.81 18.17
C ILE A 36 -1.34 -0.14 19.54
N VAL A 37 -1.31 1.19 19.60
CA VAL A 37 -1.52 1.95 20.86
C VAL A 37 -2.89 1.66 21.44
N HIS A 38 -3.95 1.71 20.64
CA HIS A 38 -5.31 1.42 21.09
C HIS A 38 -5.42 0.00 21.64
N ALA A 39 -4.93 -0.99 20.90
CA ALA A 39 -4.94 -2.39 21.31
C ALA A 39 -4.14 -2.62 22.61
N ALA A 40 -2.98 -1.97 22.74
CA ALA A 40 -2.12 -2.08 23.91
C ALA A 40 -2.76 -1.49 25.17
N LEU A 41 -3.50 -0.39 25.03
CA LEU A 41 -4.14 0.32 26.13
C LEU A 41 -5.59 -0.13 26.39
N GLY A 42 -6.19 -0.90 25.49
CA GLY A 42 -7.59 -1.32 25.61
C GLY A 42 -8.59 -0.23 25.23
N LEU A 43 -8.17 0.74 24.40
CA LEU A 43 -9.07 1.72 23.80
C LEU A 43 -9.83 1.08 22.63
N GLU A 44 -11.07 1.49 22.47
CA GLU A 44 -11.87 1.10 21.31
C GLU A 44 -11.34 1.80 20.03
N PRO A 45 -11.53 1.21 18.84
CA PRO A 45 -11.20 1.88 17.58
C PRO A 45 -12.03 3.16 17.40
N SER A 46 -11.37 4.26 17.08
CA SER A 46 -12.01 5.55 16.83
C SER A 46 -11.33 6.27 15.67
N SER A 47 -11.86 7.42 15.26
CA SER A 47 -11.27 8.24 14.21
C SER A 47 -9.82 8.64 14.54
N PRO A 48 -8.95 8.85 13.54
CA PRO A 48 -7.59 9.28 13.78
C PRO A 48 -7.57 10.61 14.55
N GLY A 49 -6.80 10.65 15.63
CA GLY A 49 -6.63 11.83 16.46
C GLY A 49 -5.52 12.76 15.96
N GLN A 50 -4.78 13.34 16.90
CA GLN A 50 -3.69 14.28 16.62
C GLN A 50 -2.37 13.81 17.25
N LEU A 51 -1.25 14.14 16.60
CA LEU A 51 0.10 13.92 17.12
C LEU A 51 0.78 15.24 17.41
N MET A 52 1.55 15.30 18.51
CA MET A 52 2.45 16.40 18.82
C MET A 52 3.85 15.84 19.09
N VAL A 53 4.85 16.33 18.37
CA VAL A 53 6.24 15.87 18.51
C VAL A 53 6.96 16.62 19.63
N ARG A 54 6.50 17.83 19.97
CA ARG A 54 7.01 18.68 21.07
C ARG A 54 5.86 19.47 21.68
N GLU A 55 5.98 19.85 22.95
CA GLU A 55 4.94 20.63 23.66
C GLU A 55 4.60 21.96 22.96
N ASP A 56 5.54 22.55 22.21
CA ASP A 56 5.37 23.82 21.47
C ASP A 56 5.10 23.64 19.97
N ALA A 57 4.97 22.41 19.47
CA ALA A 57 4.75 22.15 18.05
C ALA A 57 3.27 22.27 17.67
N GLU A 58 2.98 22.62 16.41
CA GLU A 58 1.62 22.56 15.89
C GLU A 58 1.12 21.09 15.90
N PRO A 59 -0.12 20.83 16.38
CA PRO A 59 -0.72 19.52 16.30
C PRO A 59 -0.82 19.06 14.85
N ILE A 60 -0.39 17.82 14.60
CA ILE A 60 -0.45 17.17 13.29
C ILE A 60 -1.69 16.28 13.28
N ASP A 61 -2.65 16.59 12.41
CA ASP A 61 -3.77 15.68 12.17
C ASP A 61 -3.25 14.38 11.55
N ILE A 62 -3.71 13.24 12.07
CA ILE A 62 -3.19 11.93 11.64
C ILE A 62 -3.73 11.52 10.27
N PHE A 63 -4.95 11.91 9.94
CA PHE A 63 -5.64 11.47 8.73
C PHE A 63 -4.83 11.67 7.43
N PRO A 64 -4.19 12.84 7.19
CA PRO A 64 -3.38 13.06 5.99
C PRO A 64 -2.04 12.31 5.96
N ILE A 65 -1.58 11.78 7.09
CA ILE A 65 -0.27 11.11 7.23
C ILE A 65 -0.41 9.64 7.67
N ILE A 66 -1.62 9.08 7.59
CA ILE A 66 -1.94 7.76 8.13
C ILE A 66 -1.09 6.64 7.51
N ASP A 67 -0.73 6.79 6.23
CA ASP A 67 0.08 5.84 5.46
C ASP A 67 1.59 6.14 5.48
N SER A 68 2.01 7.23 6.11
CA SER A 68 3.43 7.58 6.25
C SER A 68 4.14 6.60 7.18
N ASP A 69 5.43 6.32 6.95
CA ASP A 69 6.22 5.49 7.86
C ASP A 69 6.40 6.21 9.21
N PHE A 70 6.00 5.55 10.30
CA PHE A 70 6.03 6.15 11.63
C PHE A 70 7.45 6.45 12.11
N TYR A 71 8.39 5.53 11.89
CA TYR A 71 9.74 5.64 12.43
C TYR A 71 10.65 6.57 11.65
N ASP A 72 10.41 6.73 10.36
CA ASP A 72 11.10 7.72 9.53
C ASP A 72 10.51 9.12 9.72
N SER A 73 9.20 9.21 10.00
CA SER A 73 8.53 10.49 10.28
C SER A 73 8.81 11.02 11.69
N PHE A 74 8.98 10.12 12.65
CA PHE A 74 9.14 10.48 14.06
C PHE A 74 10.37 9.78 14.67
N GLY A 75 11.38 10.56 15.02
CA GLY A 75 12.63 10.09 15.65
C GLY A 75 12.76 10.45 17.14
N GLU A 76 11.81 11.19 17.69
CA GLU A 76 11.74 11.63 19.09
C GLU A 76 10.45 11.08 19.73
N ASP A 77 10.24 11.36 21.02
CA ASP A 77 8.99 11.02 21.71
C ASP A 77 7.81 11.76 21.06
N VAL A 78 6.69 11.06 20.84
CA VAL A 78 5.49 11.61 20.23
C VAL A 78 4.31 11.52 21.18
N HIS A 79 3.60 12.62 21.36
CA HIS A 79 2.37 12.70 22.15
C HIS A 79 1.17 12.50 21.23
N TYR A 80 0.45 11.40 21.45
CA TYR A 80 -0.78 11.07 20.75
C TYR A 80 -1.99 11.47 21.57
N HIS A 81 -2.90 12.20 20.93
CA HIS A 81 -4.20 12.59 21.45
C HIS A 81 -5.29 11.91 20.62
N PRO A 82 -5.94 10.85 21.14
CA PRO A 82 -7.08 10.22 20.47
C PRO A 82 -8.21 11.21 20.19
N SER A 83 -9.01 10.97 19.14
CA SER A 83 -10.16 11.82 18.82
C SER A 83 -11.29 11.71 19.87
N GLU A 84 -11.29 10.63 20.65
CA GLU A 84 -12.26 10.36 21.69
C GLU A 84 -11.62 10.35 23.08
N GLY A 85 -12.15 11.18 23.97
CA GLY A 85 -11.63 11.36 25.31
C GLY A 85 -10.49 12.37 25.39
N ASP A 86 -10.08 12.64 26.62
CA ASP A 86 -9.00 13.53 27.01
C ASP A 86 -7.82 12.69 27.50
N TRP A 87 -7.20 11.97 26.56
CA TRP A 87 -6.04 11.14 26.79
C TRP A 87 -4.80 11.80 26.16
N CYS A 88 -3.70 11.82 26.91
CA CYS A 88 -2.37 12.15 26.38
C CYS A 88 -1.52 10.89 26.46
N ILE A 89 -1.06 10.38 25.33
CA ILE A 89 -0.32 9.13 25.24
C ILE A 89 1.05 9.38 24.63
N THR A 90 2.09 9.21 25.42
CA THR A 90 3.47 9.37 24.96
C THR A 90 3.99 8.06 24.39
N ILE A 91 4.45 8.12 23.15
CA ILE A 91 5.02 7.03 22.38
C ILE A 91 6.53 7.31 22.27
N SER A 92 7.32 6.63 23.11
CA SER A 92 8.77 6.73 23.10
C SER A 92 9.37 5.56 22.32
N ILE A 93 10.18 5.87 21.31
CA ILE A 93 10.89 4.86 20.51
C ILE A 93 12.14 4.43 21.28
N ALA A 94 12.21 3.15 21.62
CA ALA A 94 13.38 2.54 22.24
C ALA A 94 14.21 1.77 21.21
N ASP A 95 15.25 1.07 21.69
CA ASP A 95 16.18 0.33 20.84
C ASP A 95 15.52 -0.80 20.02
N THR A 96 16.19 -1.17 18.94
CA THR A 96 15.83 -2.35 18.12
C THR A 96 16.07 -3.66 18.87
N SER A 97 15.19 -4.63 18.68
CA SER A 97 15.36 -5.99 19.20
C SER A 97 15.12 -7.05 18.13
N ARG A 98 15.56 -8.28 18.42
CA ARG A 98 15.25 -9.46 17.62
C ARG A 98 14.36 -10.38 18.44
N VAL A 99 13.09 -10.47 18.07
CA VAL A 99 12.12 -11.32 18.78
C VAL A 99 11.76 -12.56 17.97
N VAL A 100 11.45 -13.64 18.68
CA VAL A 100 11.00 -14.92 18.11
C VAL A 100 9.47 -14.93 17.93
N MET A 101 8.77 -14.05 18.65
CA MET A 101 7.32 -13.95 18.72
C MET A 101 6.74 -13.28 17.45
N GLY A 102 5.46 -13.52 17.15
CA GLY A 102 4.72 -12.73 16.16
C GLY A 102 4.64 -11.27 16.59
N LEU A 103 4.72 -10.34 15.64
CA LEU A 103 4.63 -8.90 15.88
C LEU A 103 3.25 -8.39 15.47
N PRO A 104 2.70 -7.34 16.12
CA PRO A 104 3.20 -6.68 17.33
C PRO A 104 3.05 -7.57 18.57
N ALA A 105 3.91 -7.39 19.57
CA ALA A 105 3.99 -8.28 20.72
C ALA A 105 4.21 -7.51 22.02
N LEU A 106 3.42 -7.81 23.06
CA LEU A 106 3.62 -7.26 24.39
C LEU A 106 4.87 -7.87 25.03
N ILE A 107 5.83 -7.03 25.45
CA ILE A 107 7.00 -7.45 26.25
C ILE A 107 6.67 -7.32 27.74
N SER A 108 6.13 -6.18 28.16
CA SER A 108 5.72 -5.91 29.54
C SER A 108 4.63 -4.84 29.60
N GLY A 109 3.95 -4.74 30.74
CA GLY A 109 2.88 -3.77 30.95
C GLY A 109 2.60 -3.56 32.43
N GLU A 110 2.24 -2.32 32.79
CA GLU A 110 1.92 -1.87 34.14
C GLU A 110 0.68 -0.99 34.13
N GLY A 111 -0.08 -1.02 35.23
CA GLY A 111 -1.34 -0.28 35.35
C GLY A 111 -2.52 -0.92 34.62
N PRO A 112 -3.72 -0.34 34.74
CA PRO A 112 -4.94 -0.86 34.12
C PRO A 112 -4.98 -0.69 32.59
N ASP A 113 -5.94 -1.37 31.96
CA ASP A 113 -6.43 -0.96 30.62
C ASP A 113 -7.34 0.26 30.78
N LEU A 114 -7.35 1.13 29.78
CA LEU A 114 -8.21 2.32 29.75
C LEU A 114 -9.67 1.90 29.56
N VAL A 115 -10.58 2.71 30.11
CA VAL A 115 -12.02 2.53 29.99
C VAL A 115 -12.55 3.67 29.15
N THR A 116 -12.80 3.38 27.87
CA THR A 116 -13.18 4.38 26.85
C THR A 116 -14.35 5.24 27.30
N GLU A 117 -15.36 4.64 27.97
CA GLU A 117 -16.58 5.32 28.44
C GLU A 117 -16.33 6.36 29.55
N LEU A 118 -15.19 6.28 30.23
CA LEU A 118 -14.80 7.28 31.23
C LEU A 118 -14.13 8.50 30.59
N GLY A 119 -13.54 8.33 29.42
CA GLY A 119 -13.05 9.41 28.57
C GLY A 119 -11.91 10.26 29.13
N SER A 120 -11.43 10.06 30.36
CA SER A 120 -10.25 10.76 30.89
C SER A 120 -9.59 10.05 32.07
N PRO A 121 -8.28 10.30 32.32
CA PRO A 121 -7.59 9.76 33.49
C PRO A 121 -8.22 10.19 34.81
N GLN A 122 -8.68 11.44 34.90
CA GLN A 122 -9.32 11.97 36.11
C GLN A 122 -10.63 11.24 36.43
N ALA A 123 -11.47 11.00 35.41
CA ALA A 123 -12.72 10.28 35.60
C ALA A 123 -12.48 8.82 36.02
N MET A 124 -11.47 8.17 35.43
CA MET A 124 -11.06 6.81 35.80
C MET A 124 -10.54 6.74 37.24
N PHE A 125 -9.72 7.70 37.66
CA PHE A 125 -9.21 7.79 39.02
C PHE A 125 -10.34 8.03 40.05
N SER A 126 -11.31 8.90 39.73
CA SER A 126 -12.47 9.14 40.60
C SER A 126 -13.24 7.84 40.86
N VAL A 127 -13.54 7.08 39.81
CA VAL A 127 -14.24 5.79 39.92
C VAL A 127 -13.42 4.78 40.73
N MET A 128 -12.10 4.73 40.54
CA MET A 128 -11.22 3.88 41.35
C MET A 128 -11.29 4.23 42.83
N LEU A 129 -11.29 5.52 43.19
CA LEU A 129 -11.43 5.96 44.58
C LEU A 129 -12.78 5.56 45.17
N ASP A 130 -13.87 5.70 44.42
CA ASP A 130 -15.22 5.31 44.87
C ASP A 130 -15.33 3.79 45.10
N VAL A 131 -14.72 2.99 44.23
CA VAL A 131 -14.65 1.53 44.41
C VAL A 131 -13.85 1.19 45.68
N GLN A 132 -12.69 1.80 45.88
CA GLN A 132 -11.85 1.57 47.07
C GLN A 132 -12.52 2.02 48.36
N ALA A 133 -13.20 3.17 48.33
CA ALA A 133 -14.00 3.67 49.45
C ALA A 133 -15.12 2.68 49.80
N SER A 134 -15.82 2.15 48.80
CA SER A 134 -16.87 1.15 48.98
C SER A 134 -16.33 -0.16 49.57
N MET A 135 -15.18 -0.64 49.10
CA MET A 135 -14.49 -1.81 49.64
C MET A 135 -14.03 -1.60 51.10
N ALA A 136 -13.69 -0.36 51.46
CA ALA A 136 -13.36 0.06 52.81
C ALA A 136 -14.61 0.34 53.69
N TYR A 137 -15.82 0.05 53.20
CA TYR A 137 -17.10 0.34 53.86
C TYR A 137 -17.31 1.82 54.19
N MET A 138 -16.70 2.72 53.42
CA MET A 138 -16.95 4.16 53.47
C MET A 138 -18.20 4.51 52.64
N GLY A 139 -18.87 5.61 53.01
CA GLY A 139 -20.07 6.05 52.32
C GLY A 139 -19.75 6.63 50.94
N VAL A 140 -20.25 5.98 49.89
CA VAL A 140 -20.22 6.47 48.50
C VAL A 140 -21.65 6.84 48.08
N PRO A 141 -21.86 7.98 47.37
CA PRO A 141 -23.19 8.37 46.93
C PRO A 141 -23.87 7.27 46.07
N PRO A 142 -25.17 6.99 46.26
CA PRO A 142 -25.86 5.93 45.52
C PRO A 142 -25.79 6.10 43.99
N GLN A 143 -25.79 7.35 43.51
CA GLN A 143 -25.71 7.66 42.08
C GLN A 143 -24.36 7.22 41.48
N ASP A 144 -23.27 7.39 42.23
CA ASP A 144 -21.93 6.99 41.80
C ASP A 144 -21.80 5.46 41.79
N MET A 145 -22.38 4.78 42.78
CA MET A 145 -22.46 3.32 42.80
C MET A 145 -23.27 2.74 41.64
N GLU A 146 -24.42 3.34 41.32
CA GLU A 146 -25.22 2.97 40.14
C GLU A 146 -24.42 3.15 38.85
N ARG A 147 -23.66 4.25 38.74
CA ARG A 147 -22.77 4.49 37.60
C ARG A 147 -21.67 3.44 37.50
N ILE A 148 -21.03 3.06 38.60
CA ILE A 148 -19.99 2.02 38.65
C ILE A 148 -20.53 0.68 38.14
N PHE A 149 -21.68 0.23 38.65
CA PHE A 149 -22.27 -1.05 38.22
C PHE A 149 -22.78 -1.02 36.77
N ARG A 150 -23.13 0.17 36.26
CA ARG A 150 -23.47 0.34 34.84
C ARG A 150 -22.25 0.20 33.93
N LEU A 151 -21.09 0.72 34.35
CA LEU A 151 -19.83 0.62 33.60
C LEU A 151 -19.23 -0.80 33.67
N PHE A 152 -19.42 -1.49 34.80
CA PHE A 152 -18.89 -2.84 35.01
C PHE A 152 -20.01 -3.83 35.35
N PRO A 153 -20.90 -4.13 34.39
CA PRO A 153 -21.99 -5.06 34.63
C PRO A 153 -21.45 -6.45 34.95
N ASN A 154 -22.02 -7.08 35.98
CA ASN A 154 -21.68 -8.44 36.43
C ASN A 154 -20.27 -8.62 37.05
N TYR A 155 -19.56 -7.53 37.37
CA TYR A 155 -18.32 -7.61 38.13
C TYR A 155 -18.55 -7.36 39.62
N THR A 156 -17.80 -8.06 40.47
CA THR A 156 -17.72 -7.72 41.91
C THR A 156 -16.81 -6.51 42.12
N LEU A 157 -16.96 -5.80 43.24
CA LEU A 157 -16.09 -4.65 43.56
C LEU A 157 -14.60 -5.01 43.55
N ASP A 158 -14.24 -6.20 44.02
CA ASP A 158 -12.86 -6.69 43.96
C ASP A 158 -12.34 -6.81 42.52
N GLN A 159 -13.17 -7.35 41.62
CA GLN A 159 -12.80 -7.50 40.21
C GLN A 159 -12.73 -6.14 39.50
N ILE A 160 -13.61 -5.21 39.83
CA ILE A 160 -13.58 -3.83 39.32
C ILE A 160 -12.29 -3.15 39.79
N ASN A 161 -11.97 -3.24 41.07
CA ASN A 161 -10.73 -2.68 41.61
C ASN A 161 -9.50 -3.29 40.94
N GLN A 162 -9.47 -4.61 40.74
CA GLN A 162 -8.38 -5.27 40.03
C GLN A 162 -8.24 -4.75 38.58
N ARG A 163 -9.36 -4.58 37.87
CA ARG A 163 -9.37 -4.07 36.49
C ARG A 163 -8.93 -2.60 36.38
N LEU A 164 -9.25 -1.78 37.40
CA LEU A 164 -8.88 -0.37 37.48
C LEU A 164 -7.46 -0.12 38.01
N THR A 165 -6.77 -1.15 38.51
CA THR A 165 -5.41 -1.02 39.07
C THR A 165 -4.37 -1.84 38.34
N THR A 166 -4.76 -2.92 37.66
CA THR A 166 -3.83 -3.87 37.03
C THR A 166 -4.26 -4.22 35.61
N CYS A 167 -3.28 -4.52 34.76
CA CYS A 167 -3.52 -5.04 33.41
C CYS A 167 -3.52 -6.56 33.41
N TYR A 168 -4.18 -7.13 32.40
CA TYR A 168 -4.18 -8.55 32.14
C TYR A 168 -3.40 -8.85 30.84
N HIS A 169 -2.11 -9.17 30.99
CA HIS A 169 -1.19 -9.39 29.86
C HIS A 169 -1.71 -10.33 28.76
N PRO A 170 -2.38 -11.47 29.07
CA PRO A 170 -2.89 -12.34 28.03
C PRO A 170 -3.94 -11.69 27.12
N ALA A 171 -4.84 -10.85 27.68
CA ALA A 171 -5.82 -10.14 26.86
C ALA A 171 -5.18 -9.08 25.97
N ILE A 172 -4.21 -8.32 26.50
CA ILE A 172 -3.46 -7.34 25.71
C ILE A 172 -2.70 -8.04 24.57
N ALA A 173 -2.00 -9.13 24.87
CA ALA A 173 -1.26 -9.90 23.88
C ALA A 173 -2.19 -10.48 22.81
N GLN A 174 -3.38 -10.93 23.18
CA GLN A 174 -4.39 -11.40 22.23
C GLN A 174 -4.89 -10.28 21.32
N ARG A 175 -5.23 -9.10 21.87
CA ARG A 175 -5.65 -7.94 21.05
C ARG A 175 -4.57 -7.51 20.06
N LEU A 176 -3.31 -7.42 20.53
CA LEU A 176 -2.17 -7.10 19.68
C LEU A 176 -1.96 -8.15 18.58
N ALA A 177 -2.11 -9.43 18.90
CA ALA A 177 -2.00 -10.51 17.91
C ALA A 177 -3.14 -10.48 16.89
N THR A 178 -4.39 -10.29 17.33
CA THR A 178 -5.56 -10.16 16.46
C THR A 178 -5.39 -9.00 15.48
N MET A 179 -4.93 -7.84 15.96
CA MET A 179 -4.66 -6.67 15.13
C MET A 179 -3.49 -6.89 14.18
N GLY A 180 -2.42 -7.56 14.62
CA GLY A 180 -1.33 -7.98 13.74
C GLY A 180 -1.78 -8.90 12.60
N THR A 181 -2.78 -9.75 12.86
CA THR A 181 -3.40 -10.59 11.81
C THR A 181 -4.45 -9.85 10.98
N GLU A 182 -5.20 -8.90 11.53
CA GLU A 182 -6.22 -8.14 10.79
C GLU A 182 -5.59 -7.07 9.89
N ALA A 183 -4.53 -6.38 10.33
CA ALA A 183 -3.72 -5.53 9.48
C ALA A 183 -3.07 -6.32 8.33
N ALA A 184 -2.60 -7.55 8.61
CA ALA A 184 -2.09 -8.47 7.59
C ALA A 184 -3.18 -9.11 6.70
N ASN A 185 -4.46 -9.05 7.10
CA ASN A 185 -5.60 -9.58 6.33
C ASN A 185 -6.42 -8.49 5.61
N LEU A 186 -6.18 -7.21 5.93
CA LEU A 186 -6.74 -6.05 5.21
C LEU A 186 -6.07 -5.81 3.84
N GLU A 187 -5.02 -6.58 3.50
CA GLU A 187 -4.44 -6.70 2.14
C GLU A 187 -5.38 -7.38 1.11
N GLY A 188 -6.68 -7.44 1.38
CA GLY A 188 -7.71 -7.98 0.50
C GLY A 188 -8.94 -7.07 0.43
N GLY A 189 -8.82 -5.95 -0.28
CA GLY A 189 -9.95 -5.15 -0.75
C GLY A 189 -10.35 -3.98 0.16
N THR A 190 -9.69 -2.84 -0.01
CA THR A 190 -10.28 -1.53 0.29
C THR A 190 -11.34 -1.21 -0.76
N GLN A 191 -12.59 -1.64 -0.52
CA GLN A 191 -13.70 -0.75 -0.87
C GLN A 191 -13.58 0.46 0.06
N SER A 192 -13.16 1.58 -0.51
CA SER A 192 -13.17 2.89 0.12
C SER A 192 -14.57 3.18 0.66
N SER A 193 -14.73 3.12 1.99
CA SER A 193 -15.85 3.76 2.69
C SER A 193 -15.43 5.16 3.12
N LEU A 194 -15.10 6.01 2.15
CA LEU A 194 -15.15 7.46 2.34
C LEU A 194 -16.45 7.96 1.71
N SER A 195 -17.37 8.37 2.58
CA SER A 195 -18.58 9.06 2.22
C SER A 195 -18.26 10.28 1.35
N SER A 196 -18.80 10.25 0.14
CA SER A 196 -18.98 11.34 -0.80
C SER A 196 -19.26 12.70 -0.15
N GLY A 197 -18.40 13.68 -0.43
CA GLY A 197 -18.73 15.09 -0.25
C GLY A 197 -17.52 15.99 -0.05
N LEU A 198 -17.05 16.62 -1.13
CA LEU A 198 -16.83 18.07 -1.29
C LEU A 198 -16.21 18.34 -2.69
N PRO A 199 -16.34 19.58 -3.22
CA PRO A 199 -16.83 19.80 -4.58
C PRO A 199 -15.70 20.18 -5.51
N PHE A 200 -15.52 19.43 -6.59
CA PHE A 200 -14.89 19.93 -7.79
C PHE A 200 -15.64 19.34 -8.98
N ASP A 201 -16.24 20.25 -9.74
CA ASP A 201 -16.92 19.99 -11.00
C ASP A 201 -15.85 19.68 -12.06
N PRO A 202 -15.75 18.44 -12.57
CA PRO A 202 -14.76 18.06 -13.57
C PRO A 202 -15.23 18.33 -15.00
N PHE A 203 -16.42 18.89 -15.22
CA PHE A 203 -16.95 19.16 -16.57
C PHE A 203 -16.34 20.42 -17.20
N SER A 204 -15.02 20.48 -17.28
CA SER A 204 -14.38 21.23 -18.36
C SER A 204 -14.29 20.30 -19.58
N PRO A 205 -15.00 20.60 -20.67
CA PRO A 205 -15.18 19.65 -21.77
C PRO A 205 -13.85 19.39 -22.47
N HIS A 206 -13.40 18.14 -22.39
CA HIS A 206 -12.41 17.59 -23.31
C HIS A 206 -13.13 17.16 -24.61
N PRO A 207 -12.42 17.05 -25.76
CA PRO A 207 -13.04 16.79 -27.06
C PRO A 207 -13.73 15.42 -27.19
N TRP A 208 -13.74 14.63 -26.13
CA TRP A 208 -14.21 13.24 -26.08
C TRP A 208 -15.51 13.05 -25.27
N ASP A 209 -16.03 14.10 -24.61
CA ASP A 209 -17.26 14.04 -23.81
C ASP A 209 -18.56 13.93 -24.64
N ASP A 210 -18.47 13.92 -25.97
CA ASP A 210 -19.63 13.79 -26.86
C ASP A 210 -20.01 12.33 -27.18
N PHE A 211 -19.33 11.35 -26.55
CA PHE A 211 -19.47 9.92 -26.91
C PHE A 211 -20.19 9.04 -25.88
N SER A 212 -20.51 9.51 -24.67
CA SER A 212 -20.99 8.61 -23.61
C SER A 212 -22.48 8.61 -23.30
N ASP A 213 -23.26 9.61 -23.74
CA ASP A 213 -24.59 9.82 -23.14
C ASP A 213 -25.80 9.47 -24.03
N ASP A 214 -25.62 9.08 -25.31
CA ASP A 214 -26.74 8.75 -26.20
C ASP A 214 -26.54 7.49 -27.08
N VAL A 215 -25.76 6.49 -26.62
CA VAL A 215 -25.57 5.22 -27.36
C VAL A 215 -26.37 4.08 -26.74
N ASP A 216 -27.66 4.34 -26.52
CA ASP A 216 -28.65 3.27 -26.53
C ASP A 216 -29.46 3.41 -27.85
N ASP A 217 -29.26 2.43 -28.75
CA ASP A 217 -30.20 1.99 -29.81
C ASP A 217 -30.10 2.51 -31.26
N LEU A 218 -29.02 3.18 -31.71
CA LEU A 218 -28.78 3.42 -33.15
C LEU A 218 -27.31 3.19 -33.52
N GLY A 219 -27.02 2.15 -34.30
CA GLY A 219 -25.68 1.85 -34.80
C GLY A 219 -25.06 3.06 -35.51
N PHE A 220 -23.81 3.36 -35.17
CA PHE A 220 -23.02 4.42 -35.81
C PHE A 220 -22.97 4.19 -37.33
N PRO A 221 -23.21 5.22 -38.17
CA PRO A 221 -23.11 5.07 -39.63
C PRO A 221 -21.68 4.68 -40.03
N THR A 222 -21.53 3.55 -40.72
CA THR A 222 -20.24 2.99 -41.16
C THR A 222 -19.37 4.01 -41.92
N GLU A 223 -19.98 4.91 -42.69
CA GLU A 223 -19.30 5.98 -43.44
C GLU A 223 -18.60 7.02 -42.54
N LEU A 224 -19.13 7.30 -41.34
CA LEU A 224 -18.51 8.22 -40.37
C LEU A 224 -17.34 7.55 -39.63
N LEU A 225 -17.45 6.24 -39.37
CA LEU A 225 -16.35 5.45 -38.81
C LEU A 225 -15.20 5.31 -39.80
N GLU A 226 -15.49 5.13 -41.09
CA GLU A 226 -14.48 5.11 -42.16
C GLU A 226 -13.75 6.45 -42.30
N GLN A 227 -14.48 7.58 -42.30
CA GLN A 227 -13.88 8.92 -42.33
C GLN A 227 -13.01 9.20 -41.09
N TRP A 228 -13.51 8.86 -39.91
CA TRP A 228 -12.74 9.02 -38.67
C TRP A 228 -11.48 8.15 -38.66
N ARG A 229 -11.56 6.92 -39.19
CA ARG A 229 -10.41 6.02 -39.36
C ARG A 229 -9.36 6.62 -40.30
N GLU A 230 -9.78 7.20 -41.43
CA GLU A 230 -8.88 7.91 -42.34
C GLU A 230 -8.19 9.11 -41.67
N GLU A 231 -8.92 9.91 -40.89
CA GLU A 231 -8.36 11.05 -40.13
C GLU A 231 -7.35 10.60 -39.07
N VAL A 232 -7.64 9.51 -38.34
CA VAL A 232 -6.71 8.94 -37.35
C VAL A 232 -5.46 8.39 -38.02
N TYR A 233 -5.57 7.68 -39.15
CA TYR A 233 -4.40 7.18 -39.87
C TYR A 233 -3.59 8.27 -40.55
N GLU A 234 -4.21 9.39 -40.93
CA GLU A 234 -3.48 10.56 -41.43
C GLU A 234 -2.62 11.18 -40.32
N ALA A 235 -3.15 11.28 -39.10
CA ALA A 235 -2.41 11.81 -37.94
C ALA A 235 -1.40 10.81 -37.33
N TYR A 236 -1.76 9.52 -37.31
CA TYR A 236 -1.03 8.42 -36.69
C TYR A 236 -0.87 7.23 -37.66
N PRO A 237 -0.10 7.39 -38.75
CA PRO A 237 0.13 6.34 -39.73
C PRO A 237 0.62 5.01 -39.14
N GLU A 238 1.34 5.02 -38.02
CA GLU A 238 1.83 3.82 -37.32
C GLU A 238 0.71 2.87 -36.88
N LEU A 239 -0.51 3.39 -36.66
CA LEU A 239 -1.70 2.61 -36.33
C LEU A 239 -2.36 1.95 -37.56
N SER A 240 -1.99 2.37 -38.77
CA SER A 240 -2.57 1.82 -40.01
C SER A 240 -2.01 0.43 -40.32
N PRO A 241 -2.85 -0.57 -40.68
CA PRO A 241 -2.47 -1.92 -41.15
C PRO A 241 -1.39 -1.98 -42.23
N ASP A 242 -1.19 -0.91 -43.00
CA ASP A 242 -0.21 -0.87 -44.09
C ASP A 242 1.14 -0.25 -43.68
N PHE A 243 1.22 0.34 -42.49
CA PHE A 243 2.45 0.93 -42.00
C PHE A 243 3.42 -0.13 -41.50
N THR A 244 4.67 -0.07 -42.00
CA THR A 244 5.75 -0.98 -41.62
C THR A 244 6.36 -0.53 -40.30
N LEU A 245 6.06 -1.27 -39.23
CA LEU A 245 6.63 -1.04 -37.91
C LEU A 245 8.06 -1.59 -37.80
N PRO A 246 8.92 -1.00 -36.94
CA PRO A 246 10.25 -1.55 -36.65
C PRO A 246 10.21 -3.02 -36.20
N GLU A 247 11.09 -3.85 -36.74
CA GLU A 247 11.17 -5.27 -36.38
C GLU A 247 11.80 -5.49 -35.00
N LEU A 248 11.25 -6.46 -34.25
CA LEU A 248 11.83 -6.91 -32.98
C LEU A 248 13.14 -7.67 -33.24
N SER A 249 14.26 -7.15 -32.74
CA SER A 249 15.57 -7.77 -32.90
C SER A 249 15.79 -8.96 -31.96
N GLU A 250 16.49 -9.99 -32.44
CA GLU A 250 16.89 -11.15 -31.62
C GLU A 250 17.71 -10.74 -30.38
N ASP A 251 18.56 -9.71 -30.51
CA ASP A 251 19.33 -9.16 -29.40
C ASP A 251 18.41 -8.60 -28.29
N THR A 252 17.32 -7.93 -28.66
CA THR A 252 16.33 -7.42 -27.69
C THR A 252 15.59 -8.56 -27.01
N VAL A 253 15.21 -9.59 -27.74
CA VAL A 253 14.58 -10.80 -27.18
C VAL A 253 15.51 -11.48 -26.17
N HIS A 254 16.78 -11.69 -26.53
CA HIS A 254 17.75 -12.30 -25.64
C HIS A 254 17.98 -11.48 -24.36
N MET A 255 18.08 -10.15 -24.52
CA MET A 255 18.23 -9.22 -23.40
C MET A 255 17.04 -9.29 -22.44
N ILE A 256 15.81 -9.25 -22.96
CA ILE A 256 14.59 -9.38 -22.14
C ILE A 256 14.55 -10.72 -21.42
N GLY A 257 14.80 -11.82 -22.14
CA GLY A 257 14.81 -13.16 -21.55
C GLY A 257 15.86 -13.30 -20.44
N GLN A 258 17.05 -12.73 -20.64
CA GLN A 258 18.08 -12.66 -19.61
C GLN A 258 17.58 -11.88 -18.39
N ARG A 259 16.98 -10.71 -18.59
CA ARG A 259 16.47 -9.87 -17.51
C ARG A 259 15.36 -10.55 -16.71
N VAL A 260 14.40 -11.20 -17.38
CA VAL A 260 13.34 -12.00 -16.76
C VAL A 260 13.95 -13.13 -15.92
N ARG A 261 14.90 -13.87 -16.50
CA ARG A 261 15.59 -14.95 -15.80
C ARG A 261 16.29 -14.45 -14.53
N GLU A 262 17.01 -13.33 -14.62
CA GLU A 262 17.70 -12.73 -13.49
C GLU A 262 16.71 -12.32 -12.38
N TYR A 263 15.58 -11.71 -12.72
CA TYR A 263 14.51 -11.42 -11.76
C TYR A 263 14.04 -12.70 -11.05
N LEU A 264 13.68 -13.74 -11.82
CA LEU A 264 13.18 -15.00 -11.28
C LEU A 264 14.24 -15.74 -10.44
N ASP A 265 15.52 -15.62 -10.79
CA ASP A 265 16.64 -16.13 -9.98
C ASP A 265 16.72 -15.43 -8.62
N VAL A 266 16.49 -14.11 -8.56
CA VAL A 266 16.40 -13.41 -7.27
C VAL A 266 15.21 -13.92 -6.45
N ILE A 267 14.05 -14.14 -7.07
CA ILE A 267 12.88 -14.69 -6.36
C ILE A 267 13.18 -16.09 -5.79
N ARG A 268 13.88 -16.95 -6.55
CA ARG A 268 14.32 -18.27 -6.07
C ARG A 268 15.29 -18.18 -4.89
N ASP A 269 16.24 -17.25 -4.94
CA ASP A 269 17.22 -17.03 -3.89
C ASP A 269 16.59 -16.47 -2.60
N PHE A 270 15.50 -15.70 -2.72
CA PHE A 270 14.85 -15.02 -1.62
C PHE A 270 13.34 -15.34 -1.52
N PRO A 271 12.96 -16.60 -1.22
CA PRO A 271 11.57 -17.05 -1.27
C PRO A 271 10.70 -16.57 -0.10
N ARG A 272 11.24 -15.76 0.82
CA ARG A 272 10.54 -15.30 2.03
C ARG A 272 10.19 -13.83 1.93
N LEU A 273 8.92 -13.52 2.10
CA LEU A 273 8.37 -12.16 2.12
C LEU A 273 8.44 -11.56 3.55
N THR A 274 8.20 -10.27 3.66
CA THR A 274 7.96 -9.55 4.92
C THR A 274 6.63 -10.01 5.54
N GLY A 275 6.28 -9.48 6.71
CA GLY A 275 4.98 -9.75 7.33
C GLY A 275 3.79 -9.18 6.54
N ALA A 276 4.05 -8.14 5.74
CA ALA A 276 3.10 -7.44 4.87
C ALA A 276 3.23 -7.88 3.39
N GLY A 277 3.61 -9.13 3.14
CA GLY A 277 3.63 -9.67 1.77
C GLY A 277 4.65 -9.06 0.77
N PHE A 278 5.58 -8.19 1.21
CA PHE A 278 6.59 -7.57 0.35
C PHE A 278 7.92 -8.33 0.29
N LEU A 279 8.72 -8.08 -0.73
CA LEU A 279 10.09 -8.56 -0.86
C LEU A 279 10.97 -7.98 0.26
N LYS A 280 11.80 -8.83 0.85
CA LYS A 280 12.76 -8.40 1.87
C LYS A 280 13.85 -7.55 1.26
N GLN A 281 14.42 -6.65 2.07
CA GLN A 281 15.48 -5.74 1.69
C GLN A 281 16.64 -6.39 0.90
N ALA A 282 17.04 -7.62 1.23
CA ALA A 282 18.12 -8.31 0.50
C ALA A 282 17.72 -8.66 -0.96
N ALA A 283 16.46 -9.04 -1.18
CA ALA A 283 15.91 -9.25 -2.51
C ALA A 283 15.74 -7.92 -3.25
N VAL A 284 15.18 -6.91 -2.58
CA VAL A 284 15.00 -5.55 -3.13
C VAL A 284 16.34 -4.98 -3.57
N GLN A 285 17.39 -5.08 -2.75
CA GLN A 285 18.71 -4.58 -3.12
C GLN A 285 19.27 -5.29 -4.36
N ARG A 286 19.10 -6.61 -4.46
CA ARG A 286 19.60 -7.38 -5.61
C ARG A 286 18.81 -7.07 -6.89
N LEU A 287 17.50 -6.83 -6.77
CA LEU A 287 16.66 -6.39 -7.89
C LEU A 287 16.97 -4.95 -8.31
N LYS A 288 17.33 -4.07 -7.37
CA LYS A 288 17.77 -2.70 -7.68
C LYS A 288 19.08 -2.67 -8.45
N ASP A 289 20.01 -3.56 -8.10
CA ASP A 289 21.28 -3.68 -8.83
C ASP A 289 21.05 -4.21 -10.27
N TRP A 290 19.94 -4.91 -10.50
CA TRP A 290 19.49 -5.41 -11.80
C TRP A 290 18.76 -4.37 -12.65
N LEU A 291 17.96 -3.48 -12.04
CA LEU A 291 17.24 -2.43 -12.74
C LEU A 291 18.19 -1.50 -13.52
N PRO A 292 17.77 -0.91 -14.66
CA PRO A 292 18.63 0.03 -15.36
C PRO A 292 18.92 1.26 -14.50
N LYS A 293 19.99 1.97 -14.86
CA LYS A 293 20.35 3.23 -14.22
C LYS A 293 20.25 4.39 -15.19
N PRO A 294 19.84 5.58 -14.70
CA PRO A 294 19.43 5.85 -13.31
C PRO A 294 17.97 5.40 -13.05
N ASN A 295 17.66 5.08 -11.80
CA ASN A 295 16.29 4.84 -11.33
C ASN A 295 15.93 5.88 -10.25
N ALA A 296 14.70 6.40 -10.28
CA ALA A 296 14.22 7.42 -9.35
C ALA A 296 14.18 6.92 -7.90
N HIS A 297 14.16 5.59 -7.72
CA HIS A 297 14.04 4.92 -6.43
C HIS A 297 15.38 4.36 -5.89
N GLU A 298 16.53 4.91 -6.31
CA GLU A 298 17.84 4.28 -6.04
C GLU A 298 18.19 4.29 -4.55
N THR A 299 17.64 5.24 -3.80
CA THR A 299 17.81 5.35 -2.35
C THR A 299 16.82 4.50 -1.56
N VAL A 300 15.74 4.04 -2.20
CA VAL A 300 14.65 3.28 -1.57
C VAL A 300 15.10 1.87 -1.22
N LYS A 301 14.86 1.43 0.02
CA LYS A 301 15.31 0.12 0.53
C LYS A 301 14.21 -0.93 0.60
N ARG A 302 12.95 -0.50 0.52
CA ARG A 302 11.76 -1.36 0.66
C ARG A 302 11.04 -1.47 -0.68
N GLU A 303 10.33 -2.58 -0.87
CA GLU A 303 9.59 -2.81 -2.11
C GLU A 303 8.34 -1.94 -2.22
N ASP A 304 7.62 -1.72 -1.12
CA ASP A 304 6.40 -0.91 -1.03
C ASP A 304 6.58 0.56 -1.41
N TYR A 305 7.80 1.08 -1.29
CA TYR A 305 8.18 2.41 -1.77
C TYR A 305 8.91 2.41 -3.13
N HIS A 306 9.01 1.23 -3.77
CA HIS A 306 9.70 1.05 -5.06
C HIS A 306 8.69 0.60 -6.13
N GLN A 307 7.90 1.55 -6.63
CA GLN A 307 6.77 1.32 -7.54
C GLN A 307 7.12 0.41 -8.73
N THR A 308 8.27 0.61 -9.36
CA THR A 308 8.73 -0.23 -10.47
C THR A 308 8.82 -1.71 -10.12
N LEU A 309 9.31 -2.05 -8.92
CA LEU A 309 9.43 -3.45 -8.50
C LEU A 309 8.07 -4.04 -8.13
N LEU A 310 7.16 -3.24 -7.54
CA LEU A 310 5.79 -3.66 -7.27
C LEU A 310 5.05 -3.98 -8.57
N ASN A 311 5.04 -3.04 -9.52
CA ASN A 311 4.40 -3.20 -10.83
C ASN A 311 4.95 -4.43 -11.55
N LEU A 312 6.27 -4.65 -11.51
CA LEU A 312 6.89 -5.83 -12.10
C LEU A 312 6.48 -7.14 -11.40
N ARG A 313 6.41 -7.15 -10.07
CA ARG A 313 5.99 -8.34 -9.31
C ARG A 313 4.53 -8.67 -9.59
N GLU A 314 3.65 -7.68 -9.59
CA GLU A 314 2.24 -7.85 -9.94
C GLU A 314 2.08 -8.38 -11.36
N PHE A 315 2.94 -7.96 -12.29
CA PHE A 315 2.85 -8.38 -13.68
C PHE A 315 3.24 -9.84 -13.83
N PHE A 316 4.25 -10.29 -13.09
CA PHE A 316 4.59 -11.71 -13.06
C PHE A 316 3.61 -12.56 -12.25
N LEU A 317 2.85 -11.97 -11.32
CA LEU A 317 1.73 -12.65 -10.67
C LEU A 317 0.57 -12.84 -11.65
N SER A 318 0.22 -11.83 -12.45
CA SER A 318 -0.87 -11.92 -13.44
C SER A 318 -0.56 -12.92 -14.57
N LEU A 319 0.73 -13.07 -14.91
CA LEU A 319 1.22 -14.09 -15.83
C LEU A 319 1.32 -15.49 -15.22
N ASP A 320 1.03 -15.68 -13.93
CA ASP A 320 1.23 -16.92 -13.18
C ASP A 320 2.69 -17.43 -13.29
N TRP A 321 3.67 -16.54 -13.37
CA TRP A 321 5.10 -16.89 -13.36
C TRP A 321 5.66 -16.97 -11.95
N VAL A 322 5.07 -16.19 -11.05
CA VAL A 322 5.31 -16.27 -9.62
C VAL A 322 3.98 -16.45 -8.90
N THR A 323 4.01 -17.08 -7.73
CA THR A 323 2.86 -17.20 -6.83
C THR A 323 3.27 -16.79 -5.43
N CYS A 324 2.39 -16.08 -4.74
CA CYS A 324 2.58 -15.61 -3.38
C CYS A 324 1.65 -16.34 -2.42
N THR A 325 2.16 -16.66 -1.25
CA THR A 325 1.38 -16.88 -0.03
C THR A 325 1.66 -15.72 0.93
N THR A 326 1.01 -15.70 2.09
CA THR A 326 1.16 -14.64 3.12
C THR A 326 2.62 -14.36 3.53
N SER A 327 3.54 -15.32 3.37
CA SER A 327 4.94 -15.14 3.80
C SER A 327 5.99 -15.67 2.84
N THR A 328 5.58 -16.21 1.69
CA THR A 328 6.51 -16.78 0.73
C THR A 328 6.12 -16.47 -0.71
N ILE A 329 7.11 -16.28 -1.55
CA ILE A 329 6.97 -16.16 -3.00
C ILE A 329 7.71 -17.32 -3.66
N ARG A 330 7.15 -17.86 -4.75
CA ARG A 330 7.72 -18.98 -5.48
C ARG A 330 7.57 -18.78 -6.97
N VAL A 331 8.56 -19.24 -7.74
CA VAL A 331 8.47 -19.34 -9.20
C VAL A 331 7.65 -20.59 -9.55
N THR A 332 6.68 -20.44 -10.45
CA THR A 332 5.81 -21.52 -10.92
C THR A 332 6.48 -22.34 -12.03
N GLU A 333 5.84 -23.42 -12.50
CA GLU A 333 6.32 -24.15 -13.68
C GLU A 333 6.33 -23.29 -14.95
N LEU A 334 5.39 -22.35 -15.07
CA LEU A 334 5.33 -21.43 -16.21
C LEU A 334 6.47 -20.40 -16.14
N GLY A 335 6.76 -19.88 -14.94
CA GLY A 335 7.93 -19.03 -14.70
C GLY A 335 9.25 -19.76 -14.95
N GLU A 336 9.35 -21.05 -14.57
CA GLU A 336 10.51 -21.89 -14.89
C GLU A 336 10.73 -22.07 -16.40
N ARG A 337 9.65 -22.18 -17.17
CA ARG A 337 9.71 -22.24 -18.63
C ARG A 337 10.15 -20.89 -19.20
N ALA A 338 9.56 -19.78 -18.75
CA ALA A 338 9.93 -18.44 -19.16
C ALA A 338 11.41 -18.12 -18.87
N ALA A 339 11.95 -18.60 -17.74
CA ALA A 339 13.36 -18.43 -17.40
C ALA A 339 14.34 -19.20 -18.33
N ARG A 340 13.87 -20.21 -19.07
CA ARG A 340 14.70 -21.08 -19.93
C ARG A 340 14.58 -20.74 -21.41
N ASP A 341 13.46 -20.15 -21.80
CA ASP A 341 13.08 -19.89 -23.19
C ASP A 341 12.77 -18.40 -23.37
N PRO A 342 13.78 -17.60 -23.78
CA PRO A 342 13.63 -16.16 -24.03
C PRO A 342 12.53 -15.81 -25.02
N ASP A 343 12.39 -16.59 -26.10
CA ASP A 343 11.39 -16.33 -27.14
C ASP A 343 9.98 -16.51 -26.57
N PHE A 344 9.77 -17.60 -25.82
CA PHE A 344 8.50 -17.83 -25.12
C PHE A 344 8.18 -16.73 -24.10
N ALA A 345 9.17 -16.32 -23.30
CA ALA A 345 8.98 -15.26 -22.31
C ALA A 345 8.62 -13.93 -22.97
N THR A 346 9.38 -13.52 -24.00
CA THR A 346 9.16 -12.25 -24.69
C THR A 346 7.82 -12.22 -25.42
N GLN A 347 7.42 -13.30 -26.09
CA GLN A 347 6.11 -13.35 -26.76
C GLN A 347 4.94 -13.19 -25.78
N LEU A 348 4.99 -13.85 -24.62
CA LEU A 348 3.96 -13.70 -23.60
C LEU A 348 3.94 -12.30 -23.00
N ILE A 349 5.11 -11.70 -22.76
CA ILE A 349 5.20 -10.32 -22.27
C ILE A 349 4.57 -9.35 -23.27
N LEU A 350 4.92 -9.46 -24.55
CA LEU A 350 4.40 -8.59 -25.61
C LEU A 350 2.87 -8.64 -25.70
N GLY A 351 2.29 -9.85 -25.62
CA GLY A 351 0.84 -10.01 -25.64
C GLY A 351 0.15 -9.62 -24.34
N ALA A 352 0.85 -9.63 -23.20
CA ALA A 352 0.22 -9.36 -21.90
C ALA A 352 0.30 -7.90 -21.46
N ILE A 353 1.34 -7.15 -21.84
CA ILE A 353 1.49 -5.74 -21.46
C ILE A 353 0.22 -4.92 -21.75
N PRO A 354 -0.39 -4.99 -22.95
CA PRO A 354 -1.63 -4.26 -23.26
C PRO A 354 -2.79 -4.48 -22.29
N TYR A 355 -2.89 -5.67 -21.70
CA TYR A 355 -4.07 -6.08 -20.90
C TYR A 355 -3.75 -6.29 -19.42
N SER A 356 -2.50 -6.13 -19.02
CA SER A 356 -2.05 -6.52 -17.68
C SER A 356 -2.68 -5.71 -16.54
N TYR A 357 -3.20 -4.50 -16.84
CA TYR A 357 -3.77 -3.58 -15.84
C TYR A 357 -4.91 -2.69 -16.37
N SER A 358 -5.47 -2.98 -17.54
CA SER A 358 -6.50 -2.15 -18.18
C SER A 358 -7.78 -2.94 -18.42
N PRO A 359 -8.97 -2.35 -18.19
CA PRO A 359 -10.17 -2.76 -18.91
C PRO A 359 -9.93 -2.55 -20.42
N PRO A 360 -10.60 -3.30 -21.32
CA PRO A 360 -10.40 -3.17 -22.77
C PRO A 360 -10.44 -1.71 -23.29
N SER A 361 -11.17 -0.82 -22.61
CA SER A 361 -11.34 0.59 -22.95
C SER A 361 -10.08 1.47 -22.87
N GLY A 362 -9.02 1.07 -22.15
CA GLY A 362 -7.79 1.88 -22.02
C GLY A 362 -6.69 1.53 -23.03
N ALA A 363 -6.86 0.43 -23.77
CA ALA A 363 -5.93 -0.04 -24.81
C ALA A 363 -5.69 0.98 -25.95
N PRO A 364 -6.70 1.73 -26.45
CA PRO A 364 -6.50 2.74 -27.49
C PRO A 364 -5.55 3.88 -27.09
N GLN A 365 -5.70 4.40 -25.87
CA GLN A 365 -4.88 5.48 -25.35
C GLN A 365 -3.42 5.05 -25.22
N LEU A 366 -3.18 3.85 -24.68
CA LEU A 366 -1.84 3.26 -24.65
C LEU A 366 -1.24 3.18 -26.05
N GLY A 367 -2.01 2.77 -27.06
CA GLY A 367 -1.56 2.71 -28.45
C GLY A 367 -1.04 4.06 -28.97
N LEU A 368 -1.77 5.14 -28.75
CA LEU A 368 -1.35 6.49 -29.13
C LEU A 368 -0.06 6.93 -28.41
N ASP A 369 0.05 6.63 -27.13
CA ASP A 369 1.23 6.97 -26.34
C ASP A 369 2.46 6.18 -26.80
N LEU A 370 2.30 4.92 -27.20
CA LEU A 370 3.38 4.14 -27.81
C LEU A 370 3.83 4.73 -29.15
N VAL A 371 2.91 5.29 -29.95
CA VAL A 371 3.27 5.99 -31.20
C VAL A 371 4.10 7.25 -30.91
N HIS A 372 3.67 8.06 -29.93
CA HIS A 372 4.45 9.23 -29.52
C HIS A 372 5.83 8.85 -28.99
N LEU A 373 5.92 7.77 -28.21
CA LEU A 373 7.17 7.24 -27.72
C LEU A 373 8.09 6.77 -28.86
N LEU A 374 7.55 6.13 -29.91
CA LEU A 374 8.30 5.73 -31.11
C LEU A 374 8.84 6.93 -31.89
N ARG A 375 8.07 8.02 -31.97
CA ARG A 375 8.47 9.26 -32.65
C ARG A 375 9.50 10.07 -31.85
N GLY A 376 9.62 9.82 -30.55
CA GLY A 376 10.48 10.57 -29.65
C GLY A 376 9.91 11.93 -29.25
N ASP A 377 8.59 12.11 -29.35
CA ASP A 377 7.89 13.31 -28.92
C ASP A 377 7.76 13.31 -27.37
N ILE A 378 8.17 14.37 -26.66
CA ILE A 378 7.97 14.51 -25.20
C ILE A 378 7.47 15.93 -24.86
N PRO A 379 6.51 16.09 -23.92
CA PRO A 379 6.11 15.13 -22.89
C PRO A 379 4.72 14.54 -23.11
N THR A 380 4.67 13.26 -23.47
CA THR A 380 3.58 12.39 -23.01
C THR A 380 3.52 12.50 -21.50
N GLN A 381 2.45 13.09 -20.98
CA GLN A 381 2.19 13.17 -19.55
C GLN A 381 1.77 11.78 -19.05
N LEU A 382 2.71 10.85 -18.97
CA LEU A 382 2.53 9.48 -18.46
C LEU A 382 2.19 9.44 -16.95
N ASP A 383 1.89 10.59 -16.33
CA ASP A 383 1.75 10.76 -14.88
C ASP A 383 0.29 10.97 -14.42
N TRP A 384 -0.68 11.08 -15.35
CA TRP A 384 -2.09 11.33 -15.02
C TRP A 384 -2.95 10.07 -15.08
N ASP A 385 -2.49 9.06 -15.84
CA ASP A 385 -3.15 7.76 -15.97
C ASP A 385 -2.29 6.65 -15.33
N PRO A 386 -2.78 5.95 -14.30
CA PRO A 386 -2.10 4.80 -13.69
C PRO A 386 -1.61 3.74 -14.70
N ILE A 387 -2.30 3.57 -15.83
CA ILE A 387 -1.95 2.60 -16.90
C ILE A 387 -0.59 2.93 -17.53
N LEU A 388 -0.34 4.22 -17.72
CA LEU A 388 0.87 4.74 -18.36
C LEU A 388 2.08 4.65 -17.43
N ILE A 389 1.87 4.88 -16.14
CA ILE A 389 2.89 4.69 -15.09
C ILE A 389 3.37 3.24 -15.06
N ILE A 390 2.43 2.28 -15.09
CA ILE A 390 2.76 0.85 -15.02
C ILE A 390 3.50 0.38 -16.27
N SER A 391 3.00 0.75 -17.46
CA SER A 391 3.63 0.38 -18.74
C SER A 391 5.06 0.96 -18.85
N ARG A 392 5.24 2.22 -18.43
CA ARG A 392 6.55 2.86 -18.33
C ARG A 392 7.49 2.09 -17.39
N ASP A 393 7.00 1.74 -16.20
CA ASP A 393 7.80 1.03 -15.20
C ASP A 393 8.21 -0.36 -15.68
N LEU A 394 7.32 -1.08 -16.39
CA LEU A 394 7.64 -2.36 -17.01
C LEU A 394 8.69 -2.19 -18.11
N PHE A 395 8.51 -1.23 -19.02
CA PHE A 395 9.49 -0.97 -20.09
C PHE A 395 10.84 -0.58 -19.52
N PHE A 396 10.86 0.23 -18.47
CA PHE A 396 12.08 0.55 -17.75
C PHE A 396 12.70 -0.70 -17.11
N ALA A 397 11.94 -1.49 -16.36
CA ALA A 397 12.46 -2.69 -15.72
C ALA A 397 13.03 -3.71 -16.72
N LEU A 398 12.39 -3.84 -17.89
CA LEU A 398 12.83 -4.66 -19.02
C LEU A 398 13.99 -4.04 -19.81
N GLY A 399 14.45 -2.84 -19.44
CA GLY A 399 15.61 -2.20 -20.04
C GLY A 399 15.36 -1.47 -21.35
N ILE A 400 14.11 -1.30 -21.76
CA ILE A 400 13.70 -0.64 -23.01
C ILE A 400 13.82 0.88 -22.90
N LEU A 401 13.51 1.45 -21.73
CA LEU A 401 13.61 2.89 -21.49
C LEU A 401 14.96 3.28 -20.86
N THR A 402 15.37 4.52 -21.11
CA THR A 402 16.60 5.10 -20.53
C THR A 402 16.45 5.44 -19.05
N HIS A 403 15.25 5.84 -18.61
CA HIS A 403 14.91 6.29 -17.25
C HIS A 403 13.49 5.82 -16.89
N ASP A 404 13.12 5.87 -15.62
CA ASP A 404 11.78 5.57 -15.07
C ASP A 404 10.94 6.82 -14.82
N THR A 405 11.26 7.93 -15.50
CA THR A 405 10.58 9.23 -15.33
C THR A 405 9.77 9.62 -16.57
N HIS A 406 8.95 10.67 -16.47
CA HIS A 406 8.13 11.19 -17.58
C HIS A 406 8.93 11.70 -18.80
N LEU A 407 10.26 11.85 -18.67
CA LEU A 407 11.15 12.24 -19.78
C LEU A 407 11.88 11.05 -20.39
N ALA A 408 11.45 9.83 -20.10
CA ALA A 408 12.08 8.62 -20.60
C ALA A 408 11.96 8.51 -22.13
N THR A 409 13.05 8.07 -22.74
CA THR A 409 13.12 7.76 -24.17
C THR A 409 13.45 6.29 -24.38
N ILE A 410 13.08 5.75 -25.54
CA ILE A 410 13.49 4.41 -25.96
C ILE A 410 15.03 4.39 -26.05
N LYS A 411 15.65 3.37 -25.45
CA LYS A 411 17.07 3.13 -25.65
C LYS A 411 17.32 2.74 -27.12
N PRO A 412 18.34 3.32 -27.79
CA PRO A 412 18.60 3.05 -29.19
C PRO A 412 18.71 1.55 -29.51
N GLY A 413 18.00 1.09 -30.53
CA GLY A 413 17.99 -0.31 -30.97
C GLY A 413 16.90 -1.19 -30.33
N HIS A 414 16.03 -0.61 -29.49
CA HIS A 414 14.91 -1.31 -28.85
C HIS A 414 13.53 -0.84 -29.33
N GLU A 415 13.47 -0.03 -30.39
CA GLU A 415 12.24 0.48 -31.00
C GLU A 415 11.32 -0.66 -31.45
N GLY A 416 11.91 -1.77 -31.92
CA GLY A 416 11.20 -2.99 -32.31
C GLY A 416 10.37 -3.63 -31.19
N PHE A 417 10.75 -3.44 -29.92
CA PHE A 417 9.95 -3.95 -28.81
C PHE A 417 8.67 -3.14 -28.60
N VAL A 418 8.78 -1.80 -28.61
CA VAL A 418 7.63 -0.90 -28.49
C VAL A 418 6.68 -1.11 -29.68
N ALA A 419 7.25 -1.23 -30.87
CA ALA A 419 6.54 -1.57 -32.10
C ALA A 419 5.77 -2.90 -32.01
N ALA A 420 6.36 -3.93 -31.40
CA ALA A 420 5.70 -5.22 -31.23
C ALA A 420 4.53 -5.18 -30.24
N VAL A 421 4.61 -4.36 -29.17
CA VAL A 421 3.47 -4.11 -28.26
C VAL A 421 2.37 -3.34 -28.99
N LEU A 422 2.75 -2.31 -29.76
CA LEU A 422 1.82 -1.52 -30.57
C LEU A 422 1.10 -2.37 -31.63
N ALA A 423 1.78 -3.33 -32.24
CA ALA A 423 1.18 -4.21 -33.24
C ALA A 423 -0.02 -5.00 -32.67
N SER A 424 0.09 -5.52 -31.44
CA SER A 424 -1.01 -6.23 -30.77
C SER A 424 -2.22 -5.31 -30.54
N LEU A 425 -1.97 -4.06 -30.14
CA LEU A 425 -3.02 -3.06 -29.94
C LEU A 425 -3.67 -2.62 -31.24
N ARG A 426 -2.86 -2.50 -32.31
CA ARG A 426 -3.32 -2.15 -33.66
C ARG A 426 -4.25 -3.21 -34.23
N ASP A 427 -3.96 -4.48 -34.04
CA ASP A 427 -4.82 -5.56 -34.53
C ASP A 427 -6.19 -5.54 -33.84
N ASP A 428 -6.24 -5.27 -32.53
CA ASP A 428 -7.48 -5.13 -31.77
C ASP A 428 -8.28 -3.88 -32.15
N LEU A 429 -7.61 -2.72 -32.25
CA LEU A 429 -8.23 -1.45 -32.67
C LEU A 429 -8.89 -1.56 -34.04
N ASN A 430 -8.31 -2.35 -34.95
CA ASN A 430 -8.87 -2.56 -36.27
C ASN A 430 -9.97 -3.64 -36.29
N GLN A 431 -9.98 -4.57 -35.33
CA GLN A 431 -11.05 -5.56 -35.17
C GLN A 431 -12.31 -4.98 -34.51
N GLU A 432 -12.20 -4.02 -33.59
CA GLU A 432 -13.37 -3.36 -32.99
C GLU A 432 -14.07 -2.39 -33.95
N LEU A 433 -13.38 -1.97 -35.01
CA LEU A 433 -13.90 -1.06 -36.03
C LEU A 433 -14.51 -1.78 -37.26
N ASP A 434 -14.40 -3.11 -37.34
CA ASP A 434 -14.96 -3.99 -38.38
C ASP A 434 -16.19 -4.77 -37.87
#